data_AF-A0A821W4F9-F1
#
_entry.id   AF-A0A821W4F9-F1
#
_cell.length_a   1.000
_cell.length_b   1.000
_cell.length_c   1.000
_cell.angle_alpha   90.00
_cell.angle_beta   90.00
_cell.angle_gamma   90.00
#
_symmetry.space_group_name_H-M   'P 1'
#
loop_
_entity.id
_entity.type
_entity.pdbx_description
1 polymer ?
#
loop_
_entity_poly.entity_id
_entity_poly.type
_entity_poly.pdbx_seq_one_letter_code
_entity_poly.pdbx_strand_id
1 'polypeptide(L)'
;DDFARTPIIFIGRVIATSTTQSNPFMGYADMTMKVDEAFKGTVAGAQIIVCTDLQGSMCGFGAIPVGARWQMWLTETKLTGF
;
A
#
# COMPACT_ATOMS: atom_id res chain seq x y z
N ASP A 1 -15.55 -13.53 -7.12
CA ASP A 1 -14.08 -13.49 -7.28
C ASP A 1 -13.53 -12.25 -6.58
N ASP A 2 -12.22 -12.15 -6.45
CA ASP A 2 -11.53 -11.09 -5.72
C ASP A 2 -11.54 -9.74 -6.49
N PHE A 3 -11.62 -9.79 -7.83
CA PHE A 3 -11.58 -8.62 -8.72
C PHE A 3 -12.89 -7.83 -8.67
N ALA A 4 -14.02 -8.53 -8.60
CA ALA A 4 -15.34 -7.95 -8.45
C ALA A 4 -15.49 -7.20 -7.10
N ARG A 5 -14.90 -7.74 -6.03
CA ARG A 5 -15.03 -7.24 -4.66
C ARG A 5 -14.07 -6.10 -4.32
N THR A 6 -12.92 -6.04 -4.97
CA THR A 6 -11.91 -5.01 -4.70
C THR A 6 -12.22 -3.72 -5.47
N PRO A 7 -12.48 -2.58 -4.81
CA PRO A 7 -12.80 -1.31 -5.46
C PRO A 7 -11.60 -0.67 -6.18
N ILE A 8 -10.36 -0.95 -5.74
CA ILE A 8 -9.15 -0.31 -6.27
C ILE A 8 -8.10 -1.34 -6.63
N ILE A 9 -7.65 -1.30 -7.88
CA ILE A 9 -6.64 -2.21 -8.41
C ILE A 9 -5.68 -1.40 -9.25
N PHE A 10 -4.39 -1.45 -8.92
CA PHE A 10 -3.36 -0.67 -9.61
C PHE A 10 -2.00 -1.37 -9.59
N ILE A 11 -1.11 -0.95 -10.49
CA ILE A 11 0.33 -1.19 -10.39
C ILE A 11 1.00 0.11 -9.97
N GLY A 12 1.87 0.02 -8.96
CA GLY A 12 2.65 1.15 -8.49
C GLY A 12 4.04 0.75 -8.05
N ARG A 13 4.88 1.78 -7.83
CA ARG A 13 6.24 1.63 -7.33
C ARG A 13 6.36 2.27 -5.96
N VAL A 14 7.04 1.59 -5.04
CA VAL A 14 7.40 2.17 -3.74
C VAL A 14 8.43 3.27 -3.94
N ILE A 15 8.12 4.49 -3.50
CA ILE A 15 8.99 5.66 -3.61
C ILE A 15 9.54 6.11 -2.24
N ALA A 16 8.87 5.74 -1.14
CA ALA A 16 9.35 5.97 0.21
C ALA A 16 8.79 4.91 1.17
N THR A 17 9.54 4.64 2.23
CA THR A 17 9.12 3.76 3.32
C THR A 17 9.43 4.45 4.64
N SER A 18 8.45 4.52 5.54
CA SER A 18 8.64 4.95 6.93
C SER A 18 8.16 3.87 7.88
N THR A 19 8.89 3.66 8.96
CA THR A 19 8.58 2.64 9.96
C THR A 19 8.24 3.31 11.27
N THR A 20 7.06 3.00 11.80
CA THR A 20 6.64 3.42 13.13
C THR A 20 6.56 2.19 14.01
N GLN A 21 7.47 2.08 14.97
CA GLN A 21 7.44 1.00 15.96
C GLN A 21 6.82 1.55 17.25
N SER A 22 5.57 1.18 17.53
CA SER A 22 4.89 1.62 18.75
C SER A 22 5.39 0.86 19.98
N ASN A 23 5.84 -0.39 19.80
CA ASN A 23 6.52 -1.20 20.81
C ASN A 23 7.31 -2.36 20.13
N PRO A 24 8.16 -3.13 20.84
CA PRO A 24 9.03 -4.14 20.21
C PRO A 24 8.27 -5.30 19.52
N PHE A 25 7.00 -5.51 19.82
CA PHE A 25 6.15 -6.59 19.27
C PHE A 25 5.15 -6.10 18.23
N MET A 26 4.98 -4.78 18.09
CA MET A 26 4.05 -4.18 17.15
C MET A 26 4.69 -2.98 16.47
N GLY A 27 4.89 -3.11 15.17
CA GLY A 27 5.31 -2.02 14.32
C GLY A 27 4.50 -2.00 13.03
N TYR A 28 4.32 -0.81 12.47
CA TYR A 28 3.73 -0.60 11.17
C TYR A 28 4.76 0.05 10.24
N ALA A 29 4.72 -0.32 8.96
CA ALA A 29 5.44 0.35 7.90
C ALA A 29 4.43 1.03 6.98
N ASP A 30 4.64 2.32 6.74
CA ASP A 30 3.95 3.08 5.72
C ASP A 30 4.81 3.10 4.47
N MET A 31 4.24 2.66 3.36
CA MET A 31 4.89 2.70 2.05
C MET A 31 4.17 3.70 1.18
N THR A 32 4.86 4.78 0.82
CA THR A 32 4.36 5.69 -0.19
C THR A 32 4.63 5.07 -1.56
N MET A 33 3.56 4.82 -2.30
CA MET A 33 3.57 4.27 -3.65
C MET A 33 3.14 5.32 -4.66
N LYS A 34 3.88 5.45 -5.75
CA LYS A 34 3.43 6.18 -6.94
C LYS A 34 2.69 5.20 -7.84
N VAL A 35 1.46 5.53 -8.21
CA VAL A 35 0.65 4.71 -9.13
C VAL A 35 1.15 4.91 -10.56
N ASP A 36 1.58 3.82 -11.20
CA ASP A 36 1.97 3.80 -12.62
C ASP A 36 0.74 3.62 -13.52
N GLU A 37 -0.16 2.69 -13.14
CA GLU A 37 -1.33 2.29 -13.92
C GLU A 37 -2.46 1.87 -12.99
N ALA A 38 -3.70 2.29 -13.26
CA ALA A 38 -4.88 1.90 -12.49
C ALA A 38 -5.84 1.09 -13.37
N PHE A 39 -6.19 -0.12 -12.92
CA PHE A 39 -7.14 -1.01 -13.58
C PHE A 39 -8.56 -0.83 -13.05
N LYS A 40 -8.69 -0.38 -11.80
CA LYS A 40 -9.96 -0.14 -11.14
C LYS A 40 -9.79 0.94 -10.07
N GLY A 41 -10.77 1.83 -9.94
CA GLY A 41 -10.71 2.99 -9.05
C GLY A 41 -9.91 4.16 -9.62
N THR A 42 -10.29 5.39 -9.27
CA THR A 42 -9.71 6.62 -9.82
C THR A 42 -8.44 7.01 -9.06
N VAL A 43 -7.34 6.28 -9.28
CA VAL A 43 -6.07 6.49 -8.57
C VAL A 43 -4.83 6.62 -9.48
N ALA A 44 -5.02 6.65 -10.80
CA ALA A 44 -3.90 6.81 -11.74
C ALA A 44 -3.14 8.12 -11.48
N GLY A 45 -1.81 8.05 -11.35
CA GLY A 45 -0.96 9.20 -11.04
C GLY A 45 -1.03 9.69 -9.59
N ALA A 46 -1.87 9.11 -8.74
CA ALA A 46 -1.93 9.43 -7.32
C ALA A 46 -0.71 8.88 -6.57
N GLN A 47 -0.43 9.47 -5.40
CA GLN A 47 0.40 8.85 -4.39
C GLN A 47 -0.51 8.16 -3.38
N ILE A 48 -0.28 6.89 -3.13
CA ILE A 48 -1.03 6.08 -2.17
C ILE A 48 -0.10 5.72 -1.03
N ILE A 49 -0.55 5.87 0.20
CA ILE A 49 0.13 5.35 1.37
C ILE A 49 -0.49 3.99 1.68
N VAL A 50 0.35 2.95 1.68
CA VAL A 50 -0.05 1.61 2.08
C VAL A 50 0.57 1.30 3.43
N CYS A 51 -0.27 1.09 4.44
CA CYS A 51 0.14 0.69 5.78
C CYS A 51 0.19 -0.83 5.85
N THR A 52 1.28 -1.38 6.37
CA THR A 52 1.45 -2.82 6.59
C THR A 52 2.10 -3.10 7.94
N ASP A 53 1.99 -4.31 8.46
CA ASP A 53 2.71 -4.69 9.66
C ASP A 53 4.20 -4.96 9.35
N LEU A 54 5.08 -4.59 10.28
CA LEU A 54 6.53 -4.70 10.10
C LEU A 54 7.05 -6.15 10.16
N GLN A 55 6.34 -7.04 10.86
CA GLN A 55 6.89 -8.34 11.26
C GLN A 55 6.38 -9.51 10.40
N GLY A 56 5.39 -9.29 9.53
CA GLY A 56 4.68 -10.33 8.77
C GLY A 56 4.01 -11.38 9.65
N SER A 57 3.93 -11.15 10.97
CA SER A 57 3.39 -12.07 11.97
C SER A 57 1.89 -11.85 12.23
N MET A 58 1.33 -10.81 11.62
CA MET A 58 -0.09 -10.43 11.67
C MET A 58 -0.70 -10.48 10.24
N CYS A 59 -1.78 -9.73 10.00
CA CYS A 59 -2.45 -9.64 8.70
C CYS A 59 -1.85 -8.56 7.78
N GLY A 60 -0.58 -8.70 7.43
CA GLY A 60 0.10 -7.80 6.49
C GLY A 60 1.26 -8.47 5.78
N PHE A 61 1.92 -7.70 4.93
CA PHE A 61 3.06 -8.12 4.14
C PHE A 61 4.25 -7.26 4.57
N GLY A 62 5.38 -7.86 4.96
CA GLY A 62 6.54 -7.11 5.45
C GLY A 62 6.96 -5.97 4.50
N ALA A 63 7.75 -5.02 5.00
CA ALA A 63 8.11 -3.82 4.26
C ALA A 63 8.68 -4.14 2.86
N ILE A 64 8.08 -3.54 1.82
CA ILE A 64 8.52 -3.67 0.43
C ILE A 64 9.65 -2.65 0.18
N PRO A 65 10.77 -3.04 -0.44
CA PRO A 65 11.88 -2.12 -0.69
C PRO A 65 11.51 -1.02 -1.70
N VAL A 66 12.08 0.17 -1.47
CA VAL A 66 11.99 1.30 -2.42
C VAL A 66 12.47 0.88 -3.81
N GLY A 67 11.73 1.27 -4.84
CA GLY A 67 11.99 0.90 -6.23
C GLY A 67 11.25 -0.35 -6.70
N ALA A 68 10.78 -1.20 -5.79
CA ALA A 68 10.01 -2.38 -6.17
C ALA A 68 8.65 -1.98 -6.75
N ARG A 69 8.21 -2.74 -7.77
CA ARG A 69 6.94 -2.54 -8.49
C ARG A 69 5.97 -3.66 -8.17
N TRP A 70 4.77 -3.32 -7.74
CA TRP A 70 3.78 -4.26 -7.22
C TRP A 70 2.39 -3.97 -7.77
N GLN A 71 1.61 -5.03 -7.97
CA GLN A 71 0.18 -4.94 -8.23
C GLN A 71 -0.55 -5.05 -6.89
N MET A 72 -1.41 -4.07 -6.60
CA MET A 72 -2.11 -3.93 -5.33
C MET A 72 -3.62 -3.98 -5.53
N TRP A 73 -4.29 -4.66 -4.59
CA TRP A 73 -5.73 -4.87 -4.56
C TRP A 73 -6.21 -4.31 -3.22
N LEU A 74 -6.77 -3.09 -3.23
CA LEU A 74 -7.16 -2.39 -2.02
C LEU A 74 -8.68 -2.37 -1.86
N THR A 75 -9.14 -2.80 -0.68
CA THR A 75 -10.56 -2.85 -0.30
C THR A 75 -11.11 -1.53 0.25
N GLU A 76 -10.23 -0.61 0.67
CA GLU A 76 -10.61 0.71 1.18
C GLU A 76 -9.48 1.72 0.93
N THR A 77 -9.82 2.93 0.47
CA THR A 77 -8.89 4.08 0.44
C THR A 77 -9.45 5.19 1.32
N LYS A 78 -8.67 5.62 2.31
CA LYS A 78 -8.78 6.99 2.82
C LYS A 78 -7.95 7.89 1.92
N LEU A 79 -8.59 8.50 0.93
CA LEU A 79 -7.98 9.61 0.20
C LEU A 79 -7.95 10.81 1.15
N THR A 80 -6.78 11.16 1.69
CA THR A 80 -6.61 12.43 2.41
C THR A 80 -6.55 13.54 1.36
N GLY A 81 -7.53 14.44 1.38
CA GLY A 81 -7.63 15.58 0.45
C GLY A 81 -6.46 16.56 0.60
N PHE A 82 -6.13 17.16 -0.55
CA PHE A 82 -5.04 18.10 -0.84
C PHE A 82 -4.91 19.30 0.11
#